data_AF-A0A951KIB2-F1
#
_entry.id   AF-A0A951KIB2-F1
#
_cell.length_a   1.000
_cell.length_b   1.000
_cell.length_c   1.000
_cell.angle_alpha   90.00
_cell.angle_beta   90.00
_cell.angle_gamma   90.00
#
_symmetry.space_group_name_H-M   'P 1'
#
loop_
_entity.id
_entity.type
_entity.pdbx_description
1 polymer ?
#
loop_
_entity_poly.entity_id
_entity_poly.type
_entity_poly.pdbx_seq_one_letter_code
_entity_poly.pdbx_strand_id
1 'polypeptide(L)' 'MQGCQHDRTEFLYRRDGVDYVRCLDCGQVFEAEDLDSVPVYDDEEEEPPKRR' A
#
# COMPACT_ATOMS: atom_id res chain seq x y z
N MET A 1 7.30 -18.92 8.28
CA MET A 1 6.27 -17.92 8.63
C MET A 1 5.95 -17.15 7.36
N GLN A 2 4.79 -17.42 6.77
CA GLN A 2 4.36 -16.76 5.54
C GLN A 2 3.98 -15.33 5.91
N GLY A 3 4.69 -14.33 5.38
CA GLY A 3 4.34 -12.93 5.59
C GLY A 3 2.98 -12.66 4.97
N CYS A 4 2.09 -12.01 5.71
CA CYS A 4 0.83 -11.54 5.15
C CYS A 4 1.16 -10.43 4.16
N GLN A 5 0.69 -10.55 2.91
CA GLN A 5 0.90 -9.53 1.88
C GLN A 5 0.05 -8.27 2.09
N HIS A 6 -0.95 -8.32 2.99
CA HIS A 6 -1.86 -7.21 3.29
C HIS A 6 -2.57 -6.63 2.05
N ASP A 7 -2.81 -7.44 1.00
CA ASP A 7 -3.51 -7.01 -0.22
C ASP A 7 -4.98 -6.65 0.01
N ARG A 8 -5.58 -7.24 1.05
CA ARG A 8 -6.99 -7.01 1.41
C ARG A 8 -7.08 -6.30 2.74
N THR A 9 -7.23 -4.98 2.67
CA THR A 9 -7.48 -4.13 3.82
C THR A 9 -8.86 -3.49 3.76
N GLU A 10 -9.51 -3.36 4.92
CA GLU A 10 -10.79 -2.67 5.11
C GLU A 10 -10.58 -1.43 5.97
N PHE A 11 -11.20 -0.32 5.60
CA PHE A 11 -11.21 0.90 6.39
C PHE A 11 -12.03 0.72 7.67
N LEU A 12 -11.48 1.12 8.82
CA LEU A 12 -12.17 1.10 10.09
C LEU A 12 -12.69 2.49 10.49
N TYR A 13 -11.80 3.45 10.71
CA TYR A 13 -12.14 4.80 11.14
C TYR A 13 -10.99 5.78 10.88
N ARG A 14 -11.32 7.07 10.85
CA ARG A 14 -10.34 8.17 10.73
C ARG A 14 -10.18 8.88 12.07
N ARG A 15 -8.95 9.13 12.51
CA ARG A 15 -8.64 9.87 13.75
C ARG A 15 -7.45 10.79 13.53
N ASP A 16 -7.62 12.07 13.90
CA ASP A 16 -6.55 13.08 13.81
C ASP A 16 -5.94 13.20 12.38
N GLY A 17 -6.73 12.87 11.34
CA GLY A 17 -6.29 12.88 9.94
C GLY A 17 -5.73 11.56 9.41
N VAL A 18 -5.58 10.55 10.29
CA VAL A 18 -5.03 9.23 9.97
C VAL A 18 -6.16 8.22 9.71
N ASP A 19 -6.06 7.47 8.61
CA ASP A 19 -6.99 6.38 8.30
C ASP A 19 -6.51 5.07 8.91
N TYR A 20 -7.31 4.47 9.78
CA TYR A 20 -7.00 3.15 10.33
C TYR A 20 -7.61 2.07 9.43
N VAL A 21 -6.76 1.21 8.88
CA VAL A 21 -7.16 0.09 8.02
C VAL A 21 -6.80 -1.24 8.65
N ARG A 22 -7.65 -2.26 8.48
CA ARG A 22 -7.45 -3.61 8.99
C ARG A 22 -7.25 -4.58 7.85
N CYS A 23 -6.20 -5.39 7.92
CA CYS A 23 -6.06 -6.52 7.00
C CYS A 23 -7.10 -7.61 7.33
N LEU A 24 -7.80 -8.08 6.30
CA LEU A 24 -8.79 -9.14 6.42
C LEU A 24 -8.17 -10.54 6.54
N ASP A 25 -6.92 -10.69 6.10
CA ASP A 25 -6.21 -11.98 6.12
C ASP A 25 -5.52 -12.25 7.47
N CYS A 26 -4.79 -11.28 8.02
CA CYS A 26 -4.09 -11.43 9.31
C CYS A 26 -4.78 -10.73 10.48
N GLY A 27 -5.75 -9.86 10.22
CA GLY A 27 -6.44 -9.09 11.24
C GLY A 27 -5.64 -7.92 11.82
N GLN A 28 -4.42 -7.68 11.33
CA GLN A 28 -3.55 -6.60 11.81
C GLN A 28 -4.09 -5.23 11.35
N VAL A 29 -4.02 -4.24 12.25
CA VAL A 29 -4.48 -2.87 12.00
C VAL A 29 -3.27 -1.97 11.74
N PHE A 30 -3.39 -1.11 10.74
CA PHE A 30 -2.34 -0.22 10.26
C PHE A 30 -2.86 1.20 10.17
N GLU A 31 -1.96 2.15 10.40
CA GLU A 31 -2.16 3.58 10.20
C GLU A 31 -1.81 3.91 8.75
N ALA A 32 -2.83 4.11 7.93
CA ALA A 32 -2.71 4.73 6.62
C ALA A 32 -2.72 6.26 6.85
N GLU A 33 -1.57 6.78 7.29
CA GLU A 33 -1.19 8.16 6.97
C GLU A 33 -0.84 8.13 5.47
N ASP A 34 -1.53 8.89 4.61
CA ASP A 34 -1.18 9.16 3.20
C ASP A 34 -0.02 8.30 2.64
N LEU A 35 -0.31 7.13 2.04
CA LEU A 35 0.70 6.25 1.46
C LEU A 35 1.31 6.86 0.19
N ASP A 36 2.24 7.79 0.31
CA ASP A 36 3.17 8.19 -0.76
C ASP A 36 4.17 7.05 -1.11
N SER A 37 4.03 5.85 -0.51
CA SER A 37 4.97 4.74 -0.67
C SER A 37 4.33 3.38 -0.37
N VAL A 38 3.38 2.93 -1.19
CA VAL A 38 3.36 1.51 -1.54
C VAL A 38 4.18 1.40 -2.82
N PRO A 39 5.39 0.80 -2.82
CA PRO A 39 6.03 0.46 -4.08
C PRO A 39 5.13 -0.57 -4.76
N VAL A 40 4.27 -0.09 -5.66
CA VAL A 40 3.76 -0.90 -6.75
C VAL A 40 5.03 -1.45 -7.40
N TYR A 41 5.17 -2.77 -7.45
CA TYR A 41 6.18 -3.38 -8.30
C TYR A 41 5.90 -2.88 -9.72
N ASP A 42 6.60 -1.83 -10.14
CA ASP A 42 6.75 -1.45 -11.55
C ASP A 42 7.80 -2.42 -12.12
N ASP A 43 7.34 -3.65 -12.33
CA ASP A 43 8.06 -4.69 -13.04
C ASP A 43 7.73 -4.51 -14.53
N GLU A 44 8.78 -4.18 -15.32
CA GLU A 44 8.84 -4.19 -16.80
C GLU A 44 7.90 -3.16 -17.51
N GLU A 45 8.39 -2.21 -18.31
CA GLU A 45 9.21 -2.37 -19.51
C GLU A 45 9.72 -0.99 -20.02
N GLU A 46 10.96 -1.00 -20.55
CA GLU A 46 11.52 -0.24 -21.70
C GLU A 46 10.65 0.87 -22.37
N GLU A 47 11.15 2.07 -22.75
CA GLU A 47 12.26 2.36 -23.67
C GLU A 47 12.78 3.82 -23.55
N PRO A 48 14.07 4.13 -23.81
CA PRO A 48 14.55 5.47 -24.22
C PRO A 48 14.34 5.65 -25.75
N PRO A 49 14.59 6.79 -26.47
CA PRO A 49 15.10 8.12 -26.13
C PRO A 49 14.23 9.27 -26.74
N LYS A 50 14.61 10.56 -26.70
CA LYS A 50 15.20 11.24 -27.88
C LYS A 50 15.68 12.66 -27.55
N ARG A 51 16.91 12.90 -27.99
CA ARG A 51 17.60 14.19 -28.11
C ARG A 51 16.80 15.18 -28.97
N ARG A 52 16.85 16.47 -28.61
CA ARG A 52 16.84 17.58 -29.57
C ARG A 52 17.44 18.84 -28.98
#